data_AF-C6JSP2-F1
#
_entry.id   AF-C6JSP2-F1
#
_cell.length_a   1.000
_cell.length_b   1.000
_cell.length_c   1.000
_cell.angle_alpha   90.00
_cell.angle_beta   90.00
_cell.angle_gamma   90.00
#
_symmetry.space_group_name_H-M   'P 1'
#
loop_
_entity.id
_entity.type
_entity.pdbx_description
1 polymer ?
#
loop_
_entity_poly.entity_id
_entity_poly.type
_entity_poly.pdbx_seq_one_letter_code
_entity_poly.pdbx_strand_id
1 'polypeptide(L)'
;AQMEAYVAQPTEEGQDPKTPVQAIAYVMPKSTFLRNVGMQSTTMKRNAKAAAMNDRVNELESELQAEKKGSEGLRSQLADVQKQLEDQKEAARKNEEAARKNEEETEKLKQQGLEIQGFLRTLFGNKFASPDPQ
;
A
#
# COMPACT_ATOMS: atom_id res chain seq x y z
N ALA A 1 19.74 27.50 56.47
CA ALA A 1 19.80 27.63 54.99
C ALA A 1 21.03 28.44 54.54
N GLN A 2 21.49 28.35 53.26
CA GLN A 2 22.71 29.04 52.79
C GLN A 2 22.61 30.58 52.83
N MET A 3 21.41 31.12 52.54
CA MET A 3 21.13 32.56 52.62
C MET A 3 21.19 33.05 54.08
N GLU A 4 20.54 32.34 54.99
CA GLU A 4 20.55 32.64 56.44
C GLU A 4 21.96 32.57 57.02
N ALA A 5 22.75 31.57 56.61
CA ALA A 5 24.14 31.42 57.02
C ALA A 5 25.04 32.53 56.47
N TYR A 6 24.69 33.15 55.34
CA TYR A 6 25.42 34.30 54.80
C TYR A 6 25.12 35.58 55.59
N VAL A 7 23.86 35.80 55.97
CA VAL A 7 23.43 36.95 56.77
C VAL A 7 23.90 36.84 58.23
N ALA A 8 23.99 35.62 58.78
CA ALA A 8 24.41 35.37 60.15
C ALA A 8 25.94 35.44 60.37
N GLN A 9 26.73 35.66 59.31
CA GLN A 9 28.18 35.83 59.47
C GLN A 9 28.50 37.15 60.19
N PRO A 10 29.46 37.16 61.13
CA PRO A 10 29.91 38.38 61.79
C PRO A 10 30.26 39.47 60.76
N THR A 11 29.89 40.71 61.08
CA THR A 11 30.29 41.87 60.28
C THR A 11 31.69 42.27 60.73
N GLU A 12 32.64 42.33 59.80
CA GLU A 12 33.99 42.80 60.07
C GLU A 12 33.95 44.28 60.50
N GLU A 13 34.79 44.66 61.47
CA GLU A 13 34.77 45.98 62.09
C GLU A 13 34.98 47.08 61.04
N GLY A 14 33.99 47.96 60.87
CA GLY A 14 34.00 49.04 59.86
C GLY A 14 33.31 48.72 58.53
N GLN A 15 32.73 47.53 58.35
CA GLN A 15 31.87 47.23 57.19
C GLN A 15 30.38 47.34 57.52
N ASP A 16 29.58 47.62 56.49
CA ASP A 16 28.12 47.57 56.60
C ASP A 16 27.64 46.12 56.79
N PRO A 17 26.61 45.89 57.61
CA PRO A 17 26.01 44.57 57.78
C PRO A 17 25.57 43.96 56.44
N LYS A 18 25.74 42.65 56.30
CA LYS A 18 25.34 41.91 55.08
C LYS A 18 23.85 42.06 54.83
N THR A 19 23.50 42.59 53.67
CA THR A 19 22.09 42.85 53.32
C THR A 19 21.42 41.60 52.74
N PRO A 20 20.09 41.47 52.86
CA PRO A 20 19.34 40.40 52.19
C PRO A 20 19.57 40.35 50.68
N VAL A 21 19.78 41.52 50.04
CA VAL A 21 20.06 41.62 48.60
C VAL A 21 21.41 40.97 48.26
N GLN A 22 22.45 41.20 49.07
CA GLN A 22 23.75 40.53 48.89
C GLN A 22 23.64 39.02 49.14
N ALA A 23 22.83 38.61 50.11
CA ALA A 23 22.58 37.19 50.37
C ALA A 23 21.89 36.51 49.19
N ILE A 24 20.91 37.18 48.56
CA ILE A 24 20.26 36.72 47.32
C ILE A 24 21.30 36.63 46.20
N ALA A 25 22.09 37.68 45.97
CA ALA A 25 23.14 37.69 44.94
C ALA A 25 24.18 36.56 45.14
N TYR A 26 24.48 36.19 46.39
CA TYR A 26 25.40 35.11 46.72
C TYR A 26 24.84 33.71 46.41
N VAL A 27 23.54 33.48 46.65
CA VAL A 27 22.92 32.16 46.45
C VAL A 27 22.36 31.97 45.06
N MET A 28 21.99 33.04 44.37
CA MET A 28 21.37 33.00 43.04
C MET A 28 22.21 32.25 41.99
N PRO A 29 23.52 32.46 41.83
CA PRO A 29 24.35 31.73 40.86
C PRO A 29 24.47 30.23 41.15
N LYS A 30 24.31 29.83 42.42
CA LYS A 30 24.39 28.44 42.87
C LYS A 30 23.03 27.73 42.83
N SER A 31 21.95 28.49 42.61
CA SER A 31 20.59 27.98 42.62
C SER A 31 20.23 27.35 41.28
N THR A 32 19.71 26.12 41.33
CA THR A 32 19.09 25.44 40.18
C THR A 32 17.59 25.70 40.08
N PHE A 33 17.04 26.56 40.95
CA PHE A 33 15.60 26.80 41.04
C PHE A 33 14.98 27.19 39.71
N LEU A 34 15.52 28.22 39.03
CA LEU A 34 14.99 28.70 37.74
C LEU A 34 15.04 27.61 36.65
N ARG A 35 16.05 26.74 36.69
CA ARG A 35 16.16 25.58 35.80
C ARG A 35 15.12 24.51 36.13
N ASN A 36 14.89 24.24 37.42
CA ASN A 36 13.93 23.23 37.90
C ASN A 36 12.48 23.66 37.67
N VAL A 37 12.18 24.96 37.80
CA VAL A 37 10.84 25.54 37.56
C VAL A 37 10.63 25.93 36.09
N GLY A 38 11.56 25.57 35.19
CA GLY A 38 11.41 25.74 33.74
C GLY A 38 11.54 27.19 33.22
N MET A 39 11.94 28.14 34.07
CA MET A 39 12.09 29.55 33.72
C MET A 39 13.47 29.89 33.10
N GLN A 40 14.49 29.06 33.33
CA GLN A 40 15.74 29.13 32.58
C GLN A 40 15.70 28.17 31.39
N SER A 41 15.75 28.75 30.20
CA SER A 41 15.81 27.99 28.96
C SER A 41 17.16 27.24 28.87
N THR A 42 17.11 25.93 28.69
CA THR A 42 18.26 25.12 28.25
C THR A 42 18.42 25.27 26.74
N THR A 43 18.72 26.48 26.28
CA THR A 43 18.39 26.98 24.93
C THR A 43 19.19 26.35 23.77
N MET A 44 20.12 25.43 24.01
CA MET A 44 20.93 24.85 22.92
C MET A 44 20.57 23.41 22.52
N LYS A 45 19.65 22.72 23.20
CA LYS A 45 19.40 21.27 22.94
C LYS A 45 18.01 20.91 22.42
N ARG A 46 17.02 21.80 22.48
CA ARG A 46 15.65 21.52 22.01
C ARG A 46 15.46 21.71 20.50
N ASN A 47 16.17 22.68 19.94
CA ASN A 47 16.17 23.08 18.54
C ASN A 47 16.74 22.00 17.59
N ALA A 48 17.85 21.36 17.94
CA ALA A 48 18.44 20.30 17.12
C ALA A 48 17.52 19.06 17.02
N LYS A 49 16.84 18.70 18.12
CA LYS A 49 15.90 17.57 18.14
C LYS A 49 14.63 17.86 17.32
N ALA A 50 14.13 19.10 17.38
CA ALA A 50 12.98 19.52 16.59
C ALA A 50 13.30 19.55 15.09
N ALA A 51 14.48 20.03 14.70
CA ALA A 51 14.94 20.01 13.31
C ALA A 51 15.06 18.58 12.76
N ALA A 52 15.75 17.69 13.49
CA ALA A 52 15.89 16.29 13.09
C ALA A 52 14.53 15.55 13.00
N MET A 53 13.56 15.93 13.85
CA MET A 53 12.20 15.39 13.76
C MET A 53 11.47 15.89 12.51
N ASN A 54 11.64 17.16 12.15
CA ASN A 54 11.04 17.75 10.96
C ASN A 54 11.61 17.13 9.67
N ASP A 55 12.92 16.89 9.62
CA ASP A 55 13.56 16.23 8.48
C ASP A 55 13.01 14.81 8.28
N ARG A 56 12.84 14.07 9.38
CA ARG A 56 12.26 12.72 9.33
C ARG A 56 10.78 12.73 8.92
N VAL A 57 10.01 13.74 9.31
CA VAL A 57 8.62 13.89 8.86
C VAL A 57 8.60 14.14 7.35
N ASN A 58 9.43 15.03 6.83
CA ASN A 58 9.51 15.31 5.40
C ASN A 58 9.91 14.07 4.58
N GLU A 59 10.87 13.29 5.08
CA GLU A 59 11.27 12.02 4.45
C GLU A 59 10.09 11.04 4.38
N LEU A 60 9.40 10.81 5.50
CA LEU A 60 8.24 9.92 5.56
C LEU A 60 7.08 10.41 4.68
N GLU A 61 6.85 11.72 4.58
CA GLU A 61 5.85 12.28 3.68
C GLU A 61 6.21 12.04 2.22
N SER A 62 7.49 12.16 1.85
CA SER A 62 7.98 11.88 0.51
C SER A 62 7.83 10.40 0.15
N GLU A 63 8.22 9.50 1.06
CA GLU A 63 8.05 8.05 0.88
C GLU A 63 6.57 7.67 0.72
N LEU A 64 5.68 8.23 1.56
CA LEU A 64 4.25 7.99 1.47
C LEU A 64 3.67 8.45 0.13
N GLN A 65 4.13 9.58 -0.40
CA GLN A 65 3.68 10.06 -1.72
C GLN A 65 4.19 9.17 -2.86
N ALA A 66 5.43 8.68 -2.76
CA ALA A 66 5.97 7.73 -3.73
C ALA A 66 5.20 6.41 -3.69
N GLU A 67 4.90 5.90 -2.50
CA GLU A 67 4.13 4.66 -2.32
C GLU A 67 2.69 4.81 -2.81
N LYS A 68 2.01 5.94 -2.55
CA LYS A 68 0.67 6.22 -3.09
C LYS A 68 0.65 6.18 -4.61
N LYS A 69 1.59 6.86 -5.26
CA LYS A 69 1.70 6.86 -6.72
C LYS A 69 2.01 5.45 -7.26
N GLY A 70 2.87 4.71 -6.57
CA GLY A 70 3.15 3.31 -6.90
C GLY A 70 1.90 2.42 -6.78
N SER A 71 1.14 2.57 -5.70
CA SER A 71 -0.11 1.84 -5.45
C SER A 71 -1.18 2.17 -6.49
N GLU A 72 -1.34 3.44 -6.86
CA GLU A 72 -2.23 3.87 -7.94
C GLU A 72 -1.83 3.25 -9.28
N GLY A 73 -0.53 3.23 -9.60
CA GLY A 73 0.01 2.59 -10.80
C GLY A 73 -0.28 1.09 -10.83
N LEU A 74 -0.07 0.38 -9.72
CA LEU A 74 -0.39 -1.05 -9.60
C LEU A 74 -1.89 -1.31 -9.73
N ARG A 75 -2.72 -0.44 -9.15
CA ARG A 75 -4.18 -0.55 -9.25
C ARG A 75 -4.67 -0.37 -10.69
N SER A 76 -4.04 0.53 -11.45
CA SER A 76 -4.31 0.67 -12.88
C SER A 76 -3.95 -0.58 -13.66
N GLN A 77 -2.75 -1.14 -13.43
CA GLN A 77 -2.32 -2.38 -14.09
C GLN A 77 -3.25 -3.56 -13.77
N LEU A 78 -3.70 -3.67 -12.52
CA LEU A 78 -4.68 -4.69 -12.13
C LEU A 78 -6.01 -4.53 -12.86
N ALA A 79 -6.50 -3.31 -13.04
CA ALA A 79 -7.72 -3.06 -13.80
C ALA A 79 -7.58 -3.44 -15.27
N ASP A 80 -6.43 -3.14 -15.88
CA ASP A 80 -6.14 -3.51 -17.27
C ASP A 80 -6.08 -5.03 -17.44
N VAL A 81 -5.38 -5.74 -16.55
CA VAL A 81 -5.30 -7.21 -16.55
C VAL A 81 -6.67 -7.83 -16.33
N GLN A 82 -7.48 -7.28 -15.42
CA GLN A 82 -8.82 -7.77 -15.17
C GLN A 82 -9.72 -7.63 -16.40
N LYS A 83 -9.61 -6.50 -17.12
CA LYS A 83 -10.31 -6.30 -18.38
C LYS A 83 -9.87 -7.30 -19.45
N GLN A 84 -8.56 -7.48 -19.64
CA GLN A 84 -8.02 -8.45 -20.60
C GLN A 84 -8.49 -9.88 -20.30
N LEU A 85 -8.59 -10.24 -19.03
CA LEU A 85 -9.09 -11.55 -18.62
C LEU A 85 -10.57 -11.74 -18.97
N GLU A 86 -11.40 -10.73 -18.75
CA GLU A 86 -12.82 -10.80 -19.12
C GLU A 86 -13.00 -10.88 -20.64
N ASP A 87 -12.24 -10.08 -21.41
CA ASP A 87 -12.22 -10.14 -22.87
C ASP A 87 -11.79 -11.53 -23.37
N GLN A 88 -10.75 -12.13 -22.77
CA GLN A 88 -10.32 -13.50 -23.10
C GLN A 88 -11.40 -14.54 -22.77
N LYS A 89 -12.07 -14.40 -21.64
CA LYS A 89 -13.15 -15.32 -21.23
C LYS A 89 -14.35 -15.23 -22.17
N GLU A 90 -14.70 -14.03 -22.61
CA GLU A 90 -15.76 -13.86 -23.62
C GLU A 90 -15.35 -14.46 -24.97
N ALA A 91 -14.11 -14.24 -25.40
CA ALA A 91 -13.58 -14.85 -26.63
C ALA A 91 -13.57 -16.38 -26.55
N ALA A 92 -13.18 -16.95 -25.41
CA ALA A 92 -13.20 -18.40 -25.16
C ALA A 92 -14.62 -18.97 -25.26
N ARG A 93 -15.62 -18.29 -24.65
CA ARG A 93 -17.03 -18.70 -24.76
C ARG A 93 -17.54 -18.67 -26.19
N LYS A 94 -17.24 -17.61 -26.95
CA LYS A 94 -17.62 -17.51 -28.36
C LYS A 94 -16.99 -18.63 -29.19
N ASN A 95 -15.71 -18.95 -28.92
CA ASN A 95 -15.02 -20.03 -29.59
C ASN A 95 -15.62 -21.40 -29.27
N GLU A 96 -15.98 -21.65 -28.01
CA GLU A 96 -16.66 -22.89 -27.59
C GLU A 96 -18.02 -23.05 -28.27
N GLU A 97 -18.81 -21.97 -28.34
CA GLU A 97 -20.10 -21.99 -29.06
C GLU A 97 -19.93 -22.24 -30.56
N ALA A 98 -18.92 -21.63 -31.18
CA ALA A 98 -18.59 -21.85 -32.58
C ALA A 98 -18.13 -23.30 -32.84
N ALA A 99 -17.30 -23.85 -31.95
CA ALA A 99 -16.85 -25.24 -32.02
C ALA A 99 -18.03 -26.21 -31.93
N ARG A 100 -18.96 -25.97 -30.99
CA ARG A 100 -20.17 -26.78 -30.85
C ARG A 100 -21.07 -26.72 -32.09
N LYS A 101 -21.29 -25.53 -32.66
CA LYS A 101 -22.07 -25.38 -33.91
C LYS A 101 -21.43 -26.13 -35.07
N ASN A 102 -20.11 -26.03 -35.21
CA ASN A 102 -19.37 -26.74 -36.23
C ASN A 102 -19.49 -28.27 -36.04
N GLU A 103 -19.39 -28.76 -34.80
CA GLU A 103 -19.60 -30.18 -34.50
C GLU A 103 -21.00 -30.65 -34.90
N GLU A 104 -22.05 -29.90 -34.53
CA GLU A 104 -23.44 -30.20 -34.92
C GLU A 104 -23.63 -30.23 -36.45
N GLU A 105 -22.99 -29.32 -37.19
CA GLU A 105 -23.00 -29.32 -38.67
C GLU A 105 -22.26 -30.53 -39.25
N THR A 106 -21.11 -30.89 -38.69
CA THR A 106 -20.35 -32.06 -39.16
C THR A 106 -21.10 -33.37 -38.95
N GLU A 107 -21.82 -33.52 -37.84
CA GLU A 107 -22.65 -34.71 -37.59
C GLU A 107 -23.83 -34.79 -38.56
N LYS A 108 -24.50 -33.66 -38.85
CA LYS A 108 -25.55 -33.63 -39.89
C LYS A 108 -25.03 -34.03 -41.26
N LEU A 109 -23.85 -33.55 -41.65
CA LEU A 109 -23.22 -33.91 -42.92
C LEU A 109 -22.87 -35.41 -42.98
N LYS A 110 -22.34 -35.97 -41.89
CA LYS A 110 -22.08 -37.42 -41.79
C LYS A 110 -23.36 -38.22 -41.93
N GLN A 111 -24.43 -37.82 -41.24
CA GLN A 111 -25.73 -38.49 -41.32
C GLN A 111 -26.29 -38.45 -42.75
N GLN A 112 -26.27 -37.29 -43.40
CA GLN A 112 -26.67 -37.18 -44.81
C GLN A 112 -25.82 -38.08 -45.72
N GLY A 113 -24.50 -38.17 -45.46
CA GLY A 113 -23.61 -39.08 -46.17
C GLY A 113 -24.01 -40.55 -46.04
N LEU A 114 -24.39 -40.98 -44.82
CA LEU A 114 -24.89 -42.33 -44.57
C LEU A 114 -26.24 -42.59 -45.25
N GLU A 115 -27.15 -41.61 -45.23
CA GLU A 115 -28.46 -41.70 -45.90
C GLU A 115 -28.30 -41.84 -47.42
N ILE A 116 -27.42 -41.03 -48.04
CA ILE A 116 -27.10 -41.13 -49.47
C ILE A 116 -26.47 -42.49 -49.78
N GLN A 117 -25.53 -42.96 -48.97
CA GLN A 117 -24.90 -44.27 -49.16
C GLN A 117 -25.94 -45.40 -49.09
N GLY A 118 -26.85 -45.33 -48.11
CA GLY A 118 -27.96 -46.28 -47.96
C GLY A 118 -28.89 -46.26 -49.16
N PHE A 119 -29.28 -45.06 -49.61
CA PHE A 119 -30.12 -44.87 -50.78
C PHE A 119 -29.51 -45.45 -52.06
N LEU A 120 -28.22 -45.18 -52.32
CA LEU A 120 -27.51 -45.74 -53.47
C LEU A 120 -27.41 -47.26 -53.39
N ARG A 121 -27.15 -47.82 -52.20
CA ARG A 121 -27.13 -49.28 -52.01
C ARG A 121 -28.49 -49.90 -52.31
N THR A 122 -29.59 -49.30 -51.87
CA THR A 122 -30.93 -49.79 -52.19
C THR A 122 -31.24 -49.65 -53.68
N LEU A 123 -30.97 -48.49 -54.30
CA LEU A 123 -31.25 -48.25 -55.72
C LEU A 123 -30.50 -49.20 -56.66
N PHE A 124 -29.20 -49.40 -56.42
CA PHE A 124 -28.36 -50.25 -57.27
C PHE A 124 -28.41 -51.72 -56.84
N GLY A 125 -28.55 -52.02 -55.54
CA GLY A 125 -28.73 -53.38 -55.04
C GLY A 125 -30.01 -54.05 -55.55
N ASN A 126 -31.13 -53.31 -55.64
CA ASN A 126 -32.37 -53.84 -56.23
C ASN A 126 -32.34 -54.00 -57.74
N LYS A 127 -31.39 -53.36 -58.45
CA LYS A 127 -31.26 -53.48 -59.92
C LYS A 127 -30.45 -54.71 -60.36
N PHE A 128 -29.75 -55.38 -59.44
CA PHE A 128 -28.95 -56.58 -59.72
C PHE A 128 -29.40 -57.84 -58.96
N ALA A 129 -30.48 -57.77 -58.18
CA ALA A 129 -31.19 -58.97 -57.73
C ALA A 129 -31.92 -59.56 -58.94
N SER A 130 -31.28 -60.53 -59.60
CA SER A 130 -31.76 -61.19 -60.82
C SER A 130 -33.23 -61.62 -60.77
N PRO A 131 -33.96 -61.59 -61.90
CA PRO A 131 -35.18 -62.37 -62.04
C PRO A 131 -34.83 -63.87 -61.96
N ASP A 132 -35.65 -64.62 -61.21
CA ASP A 132 -35.55 -66.07 -61.05
C ASP A 132 -35.26 -66.79 -62.37
N PRO A 133 -34.28 -67.73 -62.42
CA PRO A 133 -34.21 -68.70 -63.49
C PRO A 133 -35.32 -69.74 -63.31
N GLN A 134 -36.32 -69.71 -64.20
CA GLN A 134 -37.25 -70.81 -64.42
C GLN A 134 -36.56 -72.04 -65.01
#